data_AF-A0A4Y3RI36-F1
#
_entry.id   AF-A0A4Y3RI36-F1
#
_cell.length_a   1.000
_cell.length_b   1.000
_cell.length_c   1.000
_cell.angle_alpha   90.00
_cell.angle_beta   90.00
_cell.angle_gamma   90.00
#
_symmetry.space_group_name_H-M   'P 1'
#
loop_
_entity.id
_entity.type
_entity.pdbx_description
1 polymer ?
#
loop_
_entity_poly.entity_id
_entity_poly.type
_entity_poly.pdbx_seq_one_letter_code
_entity_poly.pdbx_strand_id
1 'polypeptide(L)'
;MGRHIARQLARGMGSFFKDCVCAKPTHCPHPYSIRFRDARGKQREESGYGTQDDAIERLTQLYAEKKTTVPSVAVARRELGQLTIEEYAMQWRPRQRRMTD
;
A
#
# COMPACT_ATOMS: atom_id res chain seq x y z
N MET A 1 13.29 -15.15 19.24
CA MET A 1 12.54 -14.82 18.00
C MET A 1 11.05 -14.93 18.33
N GLY A 2 10.37 -13.80 18.53
CA GLY A 2 8.94 -13.77 18.86
C GLY A 2 8.10 -14.32 17.70
N ARG A 3 7.04 -15.08 18.01
CA ARG A 3 6.15 -15.61 16.97
C ARG A 3 5.20 -14.49 16.51
N HIS A 4 5.63 -13.71 15.53
CA HIS A 4 4.77 -12.73 14.86
C HIS A 4 3.79 -13.47 13.95
N ILE A 5 2.54 -13.65 14.38
CA ILE A 5 1.49 -14.13 13.48
C ILE A 5 1.04 -12.92 12.64
N ALA A 6 1.77 -12.66 11.55
CA ALA A 6 1.38 -11.67 10.58
C ALA A 6 0.30 -12.25 9.68
N ARG A 7 -0.92 -11.69 9.75
CA ARG A 7 -2.00 -12.03 8.83
C ARG A 7 -1.95 -11.08 7.65
N GLN A 8 -1.73 -11.64 6.46
CA GLN A 8 -1.76 -10.91 5.21
C GLN A 8 -3.20 -10.83 4.71
N LEU A 9 -3.60 -9.64 4.25
CA LEU A 9 -4.87 -9.43 3.59
C LEU A 9 -4.67 -9.52 2.06
N ALA A 10 -5.65 -9.06 1.28
CA ALA A 10 -5.56 -9.07 -0.19
C ALA A 10 -4.23 -8.48 -0.69
N ARG A 11 -3.73 -8.98 -1.82
CA ARG A 11 -2.45 -8.54 -2.42
C ARG A 11 -2.42 -7.01 -2.55
N GLY A 12 -1.42 -6.38 -1.92
CA GLY A 12 -1.18 -4.94 -1.98
C GLY A 12 -1.86 -4.10 -0.89
N MET A 13 -2.67 -4.73 -0.02
CA MET A 13 -3.38 -4.06 1.08
C MET A 13 -2.47 -3.86 2.30
N GLY A 14 -1.68 -4.87 2.64
CA GLY A 14 -0.76 -4.84 3.79
C GLY A 14 -0.95 -6.06 4.69
N SER A 15 -0.30 -6.02 5.85
CA SER A 15 -0.36 -7.05 6.87
C SER A 15 -0.55 -6.42 8.24
N PHE A 16 -1.30 -7.06 9.13
CA PHE A 16 -1.37 -6.69 10.53
C PHE A 16 -0.75 -7.80 11.40
N PHE A 17 -0.18 -7.40 12.53
CA PHE A 17 0.51 -8.30 13.46
C PHE A 17 0.47 -7.71 14.87
N LYS A 18 0.78 -8.53 15.88
CA LYS A 18 1.11 -8.06 17.22
C LYS A 18 2.57 -8.34 17.47
N ASP A 19 3.26 -7.36 18.07
CA ASP A 19 4.59 -7.59 18.61
C ASP A 19 4.44 -7.95 20.08
N CYS A 20 4.34 -9.26 20.35
CA CYS A 20 4.18 -9.76 21.71
C CYS A 20 4.89 -11.09 21.91
N VAL A 21 5.43 -11.30 23.11
CA VAL A 21 6.12 -12.54 23.52
C VAL A 21 5.18 -13.45 24.34
N CYS A 22 3.87 -13.24 24.25
CA CYS A 22 2.90 -13.96 25.06
C CYS A 22 2.80 -15.44 24.63
N ALA A 23 2.65 -16.33 25.61
CA ALA A 23 2.42 -17.75 25.35
C ALA A 23 1.15 -18.03 24.53
N LYS A 24 0.14 -17.14 24.61
CA LYS A 24 -1.10 -17.17 23.83
C LYS A 24 -1.25 -15.87 23.01
N PRO A 25 -0.79 -15.84 21.74
CA PRO A 25 -0.83 -14.64 20.91
C PRO A 25 -2.25 -14.12 20.61
N THR A 26 -3.25 -15.01 20.61
CA THR A 26 -4.64 -14.68 20.24
C THR A 26 -5.42 -13.93 21.33
N HIS A 27 -5.03 -14.05 22.60
CA HIS A 27 -5.72 -13.43 23.74
C HIS A 27 -4.89 -12.34 24.45
N CYS A 28 -3.78 -11.91 23.85
CA CYS A 28 -2.92 -10.94 24.52
C CYS A 28 -3.45 -9.49 24.36
N PRO A 29 -3.47 -8.66 25.43
CA PRO A 29 -3.99 -7.29 25.39
C PRO A 29 -3.07 -6.30 24.65
N HIS A 30 -1.99 -6.78 24.04
CA HIS A 30 -1.07 -5.94 23.27
C HIS A 30 -1.77 -5.32 22.06
N PRO A 31 -1.47 -4.06 21.73
CA PRO A 31 -2.00 -3.43 20.54
C PRO A 31 -1.50 -4.14 19.28
N TYR A 32 -2.35 -4.17 18.26
CA TYR A 32 -1.98 -4.54 16.92
C TYR A 32 -1.19 -3.41 16.25
N SER A 33 -0.37 -3.83 15.30
CA SER A 33 0.38 -2.97 14.38
C SER A 33 0.06 -3.39 12.96
N ILE A 34 0.11 -2.44 12.04
CA ILE A 34 -0.11 -2.65 10.61
C ILE A 34 1.15 -2.26 9.86
N ARG A 35 1.42 -2.99 8.77
CA ARG A 35 2.50 -2.72 7.83
C ARG A 35 1.94 -2.68 6.43
N PHE A 36 2.15 -1.57 5.75
CA PHE A 36 1.61 -1.31 4.43
C PHE A 36 2.64 -0.57 3.57
N ARG A 37 2.34 -0.44 2.26
CA ARG A 37 3.11 0.42 1.36
C ARG A 37 2.33 1.69 1.11
N ASP A 38 2.96 2.84 1.32
CA ASP A 38 2.37 4.14 1.06
C ASP A 38 2.11 4.36 -0.45
N ALA A 39 1.47 5.48 -0.81
CA ALA A 39 1.20 5.85 -2.19
C ALA A 39 2.47 5.95 -3.06
N ARG A 40 3.64 6.15 -2.44
CA ARG A 40 4.96 6.21 -3.10
C ARG A 40 5.66 4.85 -3.11
N GLY A 41 5.03 3.79 -2.61
CA GLY A 41 5.56 2.44 -2.56
C GLY A 41 6.53 2.16 -1.40
N LYS A 42 6.74 3.10 -0.49
CA LYS A 42 7.62 2.94 0.68
C LYS A 42 6.89 2.15 1.77
N GLN A 43 7.59 1.21 2.40
CA GLN A 43 7.05 0.47 3.54
C GLN A 43 6.90 1.40 4.74
N ARG A 44 5.70 1.39 5.33
CA ARG A 44 5.33 2.12 6.55
C ARG A 44 4.73 1.16 7.56
N GLU A 45 4.85 1.53 8.82
CA GLU A 45 4.32 0.79 9.95
C GLU A 45 3.58 1.76 10.87
N GLU A 46 2.37 1.40 11.26
CA GLU A 46 1.54 2.13 12.23
C GLU A 46 1.15 1.17 13.36
N SER A 47 1.19 1.62 14.61
CA SER A 47 0.90 0.81 15.79
C SER A 47 -0.11 1.50 16.70
N GLY A 48 -0.81 0.75 17.54
CA GLY A 48 -1.72 1.30 18.56
C GLY A 48 -3.18 0.88 18.42
N TYR A 49 -3.48 -0.13 17.62
CA TYR A 49 -4.84 -0.61 17.41
C TYR A 49 -5.23 -1.60 18.53
N GLY A 50 -6.32 -1.33 19.25
CA GLY A 50 -6.75 -2.17 20.37
C GLY A 50 -7.26 -3.53 19.91
N THR A 51 -7.99 -3.56 18.79
CA THR A 51 -8.60 -4.77 18.24
C THR A 51 -8.03 -5.12 16.86
N GLN A 52 -8.32 -6.35 16.42
CA GLN A 52 -7.95 -6.79 15.08
C GLN A 52 -8.73 -6.01 14.02
N ASP A 53 -10.01 -5.75 14.30
CA ASP A 53 -10.91 -5.06 13.39
C ASP A 53 -10.45 -3.62 13.15
N ASP A 54 -10.00 -2.90 14.18
CA ASP A 54 -9.44 -1.54 14.03
C ASP A 54 -8.24 -1.52 13.06
N ALA A 55 -7.37 -2.52 13.16
CA ALA A 55 -6.20 -2.66 12.30
C ALA A 55 -6.60 -2.98 10.84
N ILE A 56 -7.61 -3.83 10.65
CA ILE A 56 -8.15 -4.19 9.33
C ILE A 56 -8.87 -3.01 8.69
N GLU A 57 -9.68 -2.28 9.46
CA GLU A 57 -10.39 -1.08 9.02
C GLU A 57 -9.41 -0.02 8.54
N ARG A 58 -8.34 0.23 9.31
CA ARG A 58 -7.30 1.17 8.89
C ARG A 58 -6.61 0.75 7.59
N LEU A 59 -6.24 -0.51 7.44
CA LEU A 59 -5.66 -1.03 6.19
C LEU A 59 -6.63 -0.89 5.01
N THR A 60 -7.92 -1.06 5.26
CA THR A 60 -8.98 -0.90 4.25
C THR A 60 -9.11 0.56 3.80
N GLN A 61 -9.07 1.51 4.75
CA GLN A 61 -9.06 2.93 4.47
C GLN A 61 -7.86 3.34 3.61
N LEU A 62 -6.64 2.94 4.03
CA LEU A 62 -5.40 3.21 3.28
C LEU A 62 -5.44 2.61 1.87
N TYR A 63 -6.03 1.43 1.71
CA TYR A 63 -6.18 0.80 0.40
C TYR A 63 -7.17 1.56 -0.49
N ALA A 64 -8.29 2.02 0.06
CA ALA A 64 -9.27 2.84 -0.67
C ALA A 64 -8.65 4.17 -1.12
N GLU A 65 -7.96 4.88 -0.22
CA GLU A 65 -7.23 6.12 -0.51
C GLU A 65 -6.17 5.93 -1.59
N LYS A 66 -5.43 4.82 -1.53
CA LYS A 66 -4.46 4.48 -2.58
C LYS A 66 -5.16 4.26 -3.92
N LYS A 67 -6.29 3.54 -3.94
CA LYS A 67 -7.04 3.25 -5.17
C LYS A 67 -7.64 4.49 -5.81
N THR A 68 -7.98 5.52 -5.03
CA THR A 68 -8.46 6.81 -5.56
C THR A 68 -7.31 7.73 -6.01
N THR A 69 -6.15 7.65 -5.37
CA THR A 69 -5.02 8.58 -5.63
C THR A 69 -4.21 8.24 -6.88
N VAL A 70 -4.03 6.95 -7.21
CA VAL A 70 -3.44 6.58 -8.51
C VAL A 70 -4.55 6.50 -9.56
N PRO A 71 -4.47 7.20 -10.71
CA PRO A 71 -5.34 6.89 -11.82
C PRO A 71 -5.16 5.40 -12.11
N SER A 72 -6.27 4.65 -12.03
CA SER A 72 -6.27 3.23 -12.39
C SER A 72 -5.52 3.09 -13.71
N VAL A 73 -4.71 2.04 -13.86
CA VAL A 73 -4.00 1.76 -15.11
C VAL A 73 -4.93 1.84 -16.33
N ALA A 74 -6.23 1.53 -16.15
CA ALA A 74 -7.26 1.71 -17.17
C ALA A 74 -7.56 3.18 -17.52
N VAL A 75 -7.63 4.08 -16.55
CA VAL A 75 -7.82 5.53 -16.75
C VAL A 75 -6.59 6.12 -17.43
N ALA A 76 -5.39 5.80 -16.91
CA ALA A 76 -4.14 6.23 -17.53
C ALA A 76 -4.02 5.72 -18.97
N ARG A 77 -4.39 4.47 -19.25
CA ARG A 77 -4.41 3.93 -20.62
C ARG A 77 -5.44 4.62 -21.52
N ARG A 78 -6.61 4.97 -20.99
CA ARG A 78 -7.66 5.68 -21.74
C ARG A 78 -7.20 7.08 -22.13
N GLU A 79 -6.64 7.82 -21.18
CA GLU A 79 -6.10 9.16 -21.42
C GLU A 79 -4.93 9.11 -22.41
N LEU A 80 -3.99 8.18 -22.23
CA LEU A 80 -2.89 7.99 -23.17
C LEU A 80 -3.34 7.56 -24.57
N GLY A 81 -4.43 6.79 -24.68
CA GLY A 81 -5.00 6.37 -25.96
C GLY A 81 -5.81 7.46 -26.68
N GLN A 82 -6.16 8.56 -26.00
CA GLN A 82 -6.79 9.73 -26.61
C GLN A 82 -5.77 10.70 -27.21
N LEU A 83 -4.49 10.60 -26.82
CA LEU A 83 -3.42 11.41 -27.37
C LEU A 83 -3.04 10.91 -28.78
N THR A 84 -2.75 11.85 -29.66
CA THR A 84 -2.01 11.54 -30.89
C THR A 84 -0.59 11.07 -30.56
N ILE A 85 0.04 10.38 -31.52
CA ILE A 85 1.43 9.90 -31.38
C ILE A 85 2.38 11.05 -31.02
N GLU A 86 2.13 12.24 -31.59
CA GLU A 86 2.92 13.44 -31.34
C GLU A 86 2.77 13.95 -29.90
N GLU A 87 1.53 14.09 -29.42
CA GLU A 87 1.24 14.54 -28.06
C GLU A 87 1.76 13.57 -27.00
N TYR A 88 1.62 12.26 -27.27
CA TYR A 88 2.22 11.23 -26.43
C TYR A 88 3.74 11.36 -26.38
N ALA A 89 4.40 11.52 -27.53
CA ALA A 89 5.85 11.67 -27.61
C ALA A 89 6.34 12.93 -26.88
N MET A 90 5.62 14.05 -26.95
CA MET A 90 5.95 15.28 -26.23
C MET A 90 5.83 15.11 -24.71
N GLN A 91 4.83 14.37 -24.21
CA GLN A 91 4.70 14.07 -22.78
C GLN A 91 5.70 13.03 -22.27
N TRP A 92 6.13 12.11 -23.13
CA TRP A 92 7.04 11.02 -22.81
C TRP A 92 8.51 11.46 -22.82
N ARG A 93 8.92 12.26 -23.81
CA ARG A 93 10.30 12.77 -23.98
C ARG A 93 10.94 13.35 -22.70
N PRO A 94 10.31 14.27 -21.95
CA PRO A 94 10.93 14.86 -20.75
C PRO A 94 10.97 13.90 -19.55
N ARG A 95 10.21 12.79 -19.58
CA ARG A 95 10.20 11.77 -18.52
C ARG A 95 11.33 10.76 -18.66
N GLN A 96 11.98 10.68 -19.82
CA GLN A 96 13.14 9.85 -20.03
C GLN A 96 14.37 10.50 -19.39
N ARG A 97 14.84 9.94 -18.27
CA ARG A 97 16.14 10.33 -17.70
C ARG A 97 17.24 9.66 -18.51
N ARG A 98 18.05 10.49 -19.19
CA ARG A 98 19.23 10.11 -19.98
C ARG A 98 18.94 9.22 -21.20
N MET A 99 18.58 9.85 -22.32
CA MET A 99 19.13 9.43 -23.61
C MET A 99 20.26 10.40 -23.91
N THR A 100 21.45 10.08 -23.42
CA THR A 100 22.68 10.86 -23.62
C THR A 100 23.13 10.79 -25.09
N ASP A 101 23.58 11.93 -25.62
CA ASP A 101 24.97 12.09 -26.09
C ASP A 101 25.66 13.05 -25.11
#